data_AF-G8M390-F1
#
_entry.id   AF-G8M390-F1
#
_cell.length_a   1.000
_cell.length_b   1.000
_cell.length_c   1.000
_cell.angle_alpha   90.00
_cell.angle_beta   90.00
_cell.angle_gamma   90.00
#
_symmetry.space_group_name_H-M   'P 1'
#
loop_
_entity.id
_entity.type
_entity.pdbx_description
1 polymer ?
#
loop_
_entity_poly.entity_id
_entity_poly.type
_entity_poly.pdbx_seq_one_letter_code
_entity_poly.pdbx_strand_id
1 'polypeptide(L)' 'MQAKQNINIEKIIKNVTASLAIEGLKPSKDAVTINRQFLEGKISSKEAINKIKEKYIKVTVK' A
#
# COMPACT_ATOMS: atom_id res chain seq x y z
N MET A 1 21.29 -8.70 -7.71
CA MET A 1 21.05 -7.35 -7.14
C MET A 1 19.96 -7.46 -6.08
N GLN A 2 20.32 -7.63 -4.80
CA GLN A 2 19.41 -7.49 -3.66
C GLN A 2 20.22 -6.88 -2.53
N ALA A 3 20.60 -5.61 -2.70
CA ALA A 3 21.09 -4.82 -1.59
C ALA A 3 19.88 -4.61 -0.67
N LYS A 4 19.84 -5.41 0.41
CA LYS A 4 18.98 -5.28 1.58
C LYS A 4 18.84 -3.80 1.96
N GLN A 5 17.80 -3.13 1.48
CA GLN A 5 17.31 -1.95 2.17
C GLN A 5 16.72 -2.48 3.48
N ASN A 6 17.29 -2.06 4.61
CA ASN A 6 16.71 -2.25 5.92
C ASN A 6 15.49 -1.31 6.02
N ILE A 7 14.44 -1.64 5.26
CA ILE A 7 13.22 -0.85 5.18
C ILE A 7 12.48 -1.05 6.50
N ASN A 8 12.38 0.00 7.30
CA ASN A 8 11.47 0.00 8.43
C ASN A 8 10.03 0.16 7.90
N ILE A 9 9.45 -0.96 7.45
CA ILE A 9 8.12 -1.04 6.84
C ILE A 9 7.06 -0.44 7.75
N GLU A 10 7.14 -0.68 9.06
CA GLU A 10 6.24 -0.10 10.06
C GLU A 10 6.31 1.42 10.08
N LYS A 11 7.51 1.99 10.03
CA LYS A 11 7.69 3.45 9.98
C LYS A 11 7.08 4.04 8.71
N ILE A 12 7.25 3.39 7.55
CA ILE A 12 6.66 3.85 6.29
C ILE A 12 5.13 3.82 6.37
N ILE A 13 4.55 2.70 6.81
CA ILE A 13 3.09 2.55 6.94
C ILE A 13 2.53 3.58 7.93
N LYS A 14 3.19 3.80 9.07
CA LYS A 14 2.78 4.82 10.06
C LYS A 14 2.84 6.23 9.49
N ASN A 15 3.91 6.58 8.77
CA ASN A 15 4.04 7.91 8.17
C ASN A 15 2.95 8.18 7.14
N VAL A 16 2.70 7.23 6.22
CA VAL A 16 1.61 7.36 5.23
C VAL A 16 0.26 7.47 5.93
N THR A 17 0.02 6.66 6.97
CA THR A 17 -1.22 6.73 7.76
C THR A 17 -1.38 8.09 8.44
N ALA A 18 -0.30 8.65 9.00
CA ALA A 18 -0.33 9.96 9.63
C ALA A 18 -0.60 11.08 8.62
N SER A 19 0.01 11.04 7.44
CA SER A 19 -0.25 12.01 6.36
C SER A 19 -1.71 11.99 5.92
N LEU A 20 -2.28 10.79 5.71
CA LEU A 20 -3.70 10.66 5.38
C LEU A 20 -4.61 11.16 6.52
N ALA A 21 -4.24 10.90 7.77
CA ALA A 21 -5.01 11.35 8.93
C ALA A 21 -5.04 12.89 9.06
N ILE A 22 -3.95 13.59 8.70
CA ILE A 22 -3.93 15.06 8.63
C ILE A 22 -4.98 15.57 7.63
N GLU A 23 -5.20 14.83 6.55
CA GLU A 23 -6.20 15.13 5.52
C GLU A 23 -7.62 14.62 5.91
N GLY A 24 -7.79 14.06 7.11
CA GLY A 24 -9.07 13.46 7.54
C GLY A 24 -9.40 12.14 6.85
N LEU A 25 -8.43 11.53 6.16
CA LEU A 25 -8.58 10.29 5.41
C LEU A 25 -8.09 9.10 6.22
N LYS A 26 -8.71 7.94 5.98
CA LYS A 26 -8.30 6.65 6.57
C LYS A 26 -7.89 5.69 5.46
N PRO A 27 -6.66 5.13 5.51
CA PRO A 27 -6.26 4.15 4.51
C PRO A 27 -7.11 2.87 4.64
N SER A 28 -7.43 2.28 3.50
CA SER A 28 -8.08 0.97 3.48
C SER A 28 -7.14 -0.12 4.01
N LYS A 29 -7.68 -1.04 4.82
CA LYS A 29 -6.96 -2.22 5.33
C LYS A 29 -6.33 -3.04 4.20
N ASP A 30 -7.01 -3.15 3.06
CA ASP A 30 -6.51 -3.88 1.91
C ASP A 30 -5.36 -3.17 1.22
N ALA A 31 -5.47 -1.85 1.07
CA ALA A 31 -4.40 -1.04 0.49
C ALA A 31 -3.14 -1.10 1.35
N VAL A 32 -3.29 -1.07 2.69
CA VAL A 32 -2.18 -1.25 3.63
C VAL A 32 -1.55 -2.64 3.49
N THR A 33 -2.37 -3.68 3.33
CA THR A 33 -1.89 -5.07 3.16
C THR A 33 -1.10 -5.25 1.87
N ILE A 34 -1.62 -4.72 0.75
CA ILE A 34 -0.96 -4.76 -0.55
C ILE A 34 0.35 -3.95 -0.52
N ASN A 35 0.33 -2.76 0.08
CA ASN A 35 1.52 -1.94 0.24
C ASN A 35 2.61 -2.66 1.05
N ARG A 36 2.23 -3.38 2.13
CA ARG A 36 3.16 -4.20 2.90
C ARG A 36 3.79 -5.30 2.04
N GLN A 37 3.00 -6.04 1.26
CA GLN A 37 3.52 -7.07 0.35
C GLN A 37 4.53 -6.50 -0.65
N PHE A 38 4.28 -5.29 -1.16
CA PHE A 38 5.22 -4.58 -2.04
C PHE A 38 6.52 -4.20 -1.32
N LEU A 39 6.42 -3.58 -0.14
CA LEU A 39 7.59 -3.17 0.66
C LEU A 39 8.42 -4.35 1.15
N GLU A 40 7.80 -5.51 1.36
CA GLU A 40 8.48 -6.78 1.67
C GLU A 40 9.12 -7.44 0.43
N GLY A 41 8.92 -6.89 -0.77
CA GLY A 41 9.43 -7.45 -2.02
C GLY A 41 8.71 -8.71 -2.49
N LYS A 42 7.56 -9.05 -1.89
CA LYS A 42 6.76 -10.24 -2.25
C LYS A 42 6.00 -10.07 -3.56
N ILE A 43 5.71 -8.82 -3.94
CA ILE A 43 5.07 -8.45 -5.19
C ILE A 43 5.77 -7.23 -5.79
N SER A 44 5.72 -7.11 -7.11
CA SER A 44 6.17 -5.92 -7.84
C SER A 44 5.20 -4.74 -7.65
N SER A 45 5.68 -3.53 -7.94
CA SER A 45 4.82 -2.33 -7.95
C SER A 45 3.65 -2.47 -8.93
N LYS A 46 3.88 -3.12 -10.09
CA LYS A 46 2.85 -3.36 -11.10
C LYS A 46 1.73 -4.26 -10.56
N GLU A 47 2.10 -5.34 -9.89
CA GLU A 47 1.13 -6.25 -9.26
C GLU A 47 0.37 -5.57 -8.11
N ALA A 48 1.05 -4.77 -7.29
CA ALA A 48 0.41 -4.01 -6.23
C ALA A 48 -0.66 -3.04 -6.78
N ILE A 49 -0.33 -2.28 -7.82
CA ILE A 49 -1.27 -1.37 -8.50
C ILE A 49 -2.46 -2.14 -9.08
N ASN A 50 -2.21 -3.27 -9.76
CA ASN A 50 -3.28 -4.07 -10.34
C ASN A 50 -4.24 -4.61 -9.27
N LYS A 51 -3.72 -5.15 -8.15
CA LYS A 51 -4.55 -5.63 -7.03
C LYS A 51 -5.41 -4.52 -6.41
N ILE A 52 -4.85 -3.31 -6.25
CA ILE A 52 -5.62 -2.15 -5.77
C ILE A 52 -6.73 -1.82 -6.78
N LYS A 53 -6.37 -1.69 -8.06
CA LYS A 53 -7.32 -1.39 -9.14
C LYS A 53 -8.45 -2.41 -9.22
N GLU A 54 -8.15 -3.70 -9.26
CA GLU A 54 -9.17 -4.76 -9.32
C GLU A 54 -10.17 -4.71 -8.18
N LYS A 55 -9.72 -4.28 -6.99
CA LYS A 55 -10.56 -4.20 -5.79
C LYS A 55 -11.47 -2.97 -5.78
N TYR A 56 -11.01 -1.82 -6.28
CA TYR A 56 -11.77 -0.57 -6.21
C TYR A 56 -12.43 -0.15 -7.52
N ILE A 57 -11.94 -0.58 -8.68
CA ILE A 57 -12.56 -0.29 -9.98
C ILE A 57 -13.95 -0.94 -10.10
N LYS A 58 -14.19 -2.05 -9.40
CA LYS A 58 -15.52 -2.69 -9.36
C LYS A 58 -16.58 -1.92 -8.55
N VAL A 59 -16.19 -0.86 -7.83
CA VAL A 59 -17.12 -0.08 -6.97
C VAL A 59 -17.76 1.10 -7.72
N THR A 60 -17.33 1.39 -8.95
CA THR A 60 -17.84 2.53 -9.73
C THR A 60 -18.60 2.08 -10.98
N VAL A 61 -19.70 1.34 -10.82
CA VAL A 61 -20.87 1.42 -11.72
C VAL A 61 -22.13 1.04 -10.93
N LYS A 62 -22.85 2.03 -10.43
CA LYS A 62 -24.31 2.01 -10.23
C LYS A 62 -24.82 3.44 -10.27
#